data_AF-A0A6L7X874-F1
#
_entry.id   AF-A0A6L7X874-F1
#
_cell.length_a   1.000
_cell.length_b   1.000
_cell.length_c   1.000
_cell.angle_alpha   90.00
_cell.angle_beta   90.00
_cell.angle_gamma   90.00
#
_symmetry.space_group_name_H-M   'P 1'
#
loop_
_entity.id
_entity.type
_entity.pdbx_description
1 polymer ?
#
loop_
_entity_poly.entity_id
_entity_poly.type
_entity_poly.pdbx_seq_one_letter_code
_entity_poly.pdbx_strand_id
1 'polypeptide(L)'
;QRLAQIFGPELDLAVQTPQGQLAGLMAVFGVEVGESTIALANQMNPDTATGVWLDWHGALVNVFRQTATRSRVTATLRGTAGTVVRAGSRARTAAGDSFETVEDVTLSPSGVTVEMVAAENGPVQIAAGALSEIVTVVNGWESVTNVSGGAVGLAAQTDVSYRLAIARAAARNGMGAVAAMTGAVIAAGALETQIVENPDDEAVVTRQFRLPSHGVIAAVRGGTDTAITRALEGHRGMGVPLVTAIRGGEANSTDLAAISAGSVTWAGVDYGSIDLSSATSGADRAAALTSAMAGSGVTVRFFDDRYVAMFTWRPNVALTFDSGTTATAFGLDPAAAVGSPGPFVRHRDRPLTLVLAVTKQVGFPADGLNLIRRAVTAVVDGYPLGAQLWANDLLAAVERVPGTRVTSLSVQHDSADVSGVDVPLDARWTLPAANVTITIT
;
A
#
# COMPACT_ATOMS: atom_id res chain seq x y z
N GLN A 1 17.89 -53.59 5.20
CA GLN A 1 19.28 -53.28 5.64
C GLN A 1 19.41 -53.20 7.16
N ARG A 2 18.65 -52.35 7.88
CA ARG A 2 18.71 -52.31 9.37
C ARG A 2 18.29 -53.62 10.06
N LEU A 3 17.31 -54.35 9.52
CA LEU A 3 16.88 -55.65 10.06
C LEU A 3 17.99 -56.72 9.99
N ALA A 4 18.75 -56.78 8.89
CA ALA A 4 19.88 -57.70 8.75
C ALA A 4 21.06 -57.36 9.69
N GLN A 5 21.18 -56.10 10.12
CA GLN A 5 22.18 -55.69 11.13
C GLN A 5 21.82 -56.13 12.54
N ILE A 6 20.53 -56.30 12.86
CA ILE A 6 20.05 -56.67 14.20
C ILE A 6 19.91 -58.20 14.32
N PHE A 7 19.39 -58.87 13.29
CA PHE A 7 19.06 -60.30 13.32
C PHE A 7 20.11 -61.19 12.62
N GLY A 8 21.16 -60.60 12.04
CA GLY A 8 22.25 -61.32 11.40
C GLY A 8 22.07 -61.55 9.89
N PRO A 9 23.12 -62.03 9.22
CA PRO A 9 23.18 -62.17 7.75
C PRO A 9 22.34 -63.32 7.19
N GLU A 10 21.81 -64.22 8.04
CA GLU A 10 20.99 -65.38 7.64
C GLU A 10 19.52 -65.01 7.33
N LEU A 11 19.11 -63.78 7.61
CA LEU A 11 17.75 -63.30 7.35
C LEU A 11 17.52 -63.07 5.84
N ASP A 12 16.68 -63.89 5.21
CA ASP A 12 16.29 -63.72 3.81
C ASP A 12 15.22 -62.63 3.65
N LEU A 13 15.62 -61.50 3.05
CA LEU A 13 14.80 -60.32 2.80
C LEU A 13 14.27 -60.26 1.35
N ALA A 14 14.32 -61.34 0.58
CA ALA A 14 13.72 -61.36 -0.75
C ALA A 14 12.21 -61.06 -0.68
N VAL A 15 11.70 -60.30 -1.66
CA VAL A 15 10.32 -59.80 -1.66
C VAL A 15 9.28 -60.92 -1.61
N GLN A 16 9.64 -62.14 -2.02
CA GLN A 16 8.74 -63.30 -2.04
C GLN A 16 8.59 -63.98 -0.67
N THR A 17 9.49 -63.71 0.29
CA THR A 17 9.50 -64.40 1.59
C THR A 17 8.54 -63.72 2.58
N PRO A 18 7.99 -64.46 3.56
CA PRO A 18 7.19 -63.86 4.62
C PRO A 18 7.94 -62.75 5.39
N GLN A 19 9.25 -62.92 5.61
CA GLN A 19 10.08 -61.91 6.27
C GLN A 19 10.29 -60.67 5.39
N GLY A 20 10.47 -60.83 4.08
CA GLY A 20 10.57 -59.72 3.13
C GLY A 20 9.26 -58.92 3.01
N GLN A 21 8.12 -59.61 2.98
CA GLN A 21 6.79 -58.99 3.00
C GLN A 21 6.54 -58.20 4.30
N LEU A 22 6.90 -58.76 5.47
CA LEU A 22 6.79 -58.06 6.75
C LEU A 22 7.69 -56.83 6.81
N ALA A 23 8.93 -56.93 6.34
CA ALA A 23 9.85 -55.80 6.25
C ALA A 23 9.32 -54.69 5.32
N GLY A 24 8.69 -55.07 4.20
CA GLY A 24 7.99 -54.15 3.30
C GLY A 24 6.83 -53.45 4.00
N LEU A 25 5.98 -54.18 4.71
CA LEU A 25 4.86 -53.61 5.48
C LEU A 25 5.35 -52.64 6.57
N MET A 26 6.41 -52.99 7.30
CA MET A 26 7.01 -52.10 8.30
C MET A 26 7.60 -50.82 7.67
N ALA A 27 8.18 -50.92 6.48
CA ALA A 27 8.68 -49.76 5.75
C ALA A 27 7.53 -48.84 5.30
N VAL A 28 6.46 -49.42 4.74
CA VAL A 28 5.25 -48.67 4.35
C VAL A 28 4.64 -47.97 5.56
N PHE A 29 4.45 -48.69 6.68
CA PHE A 29 3.94 -48.09 7.91
C PHE A 29 4.84 -46.95 8.42
N GLY A 30 6.16 -47.13 8.35
CA GLY A 30 7.11 -46.07 8.71
C GLY A 30 7.00 -44.83 7.82
N VAL A 31 6.76 -45.01 6.52
CA VAL A 31 6.52 -43.91 5.58
C VAL A 31 5.18 -43.23 5.88
N GLU A 32 4.09 -43.99 6.07
CA GLU A 32 2.77 -43.44 6.40
C GLU A 32 2.78 -42.63 7.71
N VAL A 33 3.46 -43.13 8.74
CA VAL A 33 3.64 -42.40 10.01
C VAL A 33 4.50 -41.15 9.80
N GLY A 34 5.55 -41.25 8.98
CA GLY A 34 6.40 -40.11 8.63
C GLY A 34 5.63 -39.02 7.88
N GLU A 35 4.89 -39.38 6.84
CA GLU A 35 4.08 -38.47 6.03
C GLU A 35 2.95 -37.83 6.86
N SER A 36 2.27 -38.59 7.71
CA SER A 36 1.24 -38.05 8.60
C SER A 36 1.83 -37.09 9.65
N THR A 37 3.03 -37.37 10.16
CA THR A 37 3.73 -36.47 11.08
C THR A 37 4.15 -35.18 10.38
N ILE A 38 4.67 -35.26 9.15
CA ILE A 38 5.01 -34.07 8.34
C ILE A 38 3.76 -33.25 8.04
N ALA A 39 2.66 -33.92 7.65
CA ALA A 39 1.38 -33.25 7.38
C ALA A 39 0.88 -32.52 8.63
N LEU A 40 0.94 -33.14 9.81
CA LEU A 40 0.57 -32.51 11.07
C LEU A 40 1.50 -31.34 11.44
N ALA A 41 2.82 -31.48 11.29
CA ALA A 41 3.77 -30.41 11.55
C ALA A 41 3.53 -29.20 10.65
N ASN A 42 3.20 -29.43 9.38
CA ASN A 42 2.83 -28.36 8.44
C ASN A 42 1.53 -27.64 8.83
N GLN A 43 0.62 -28.27 9.59
CA GLN A 43 -0.57 -27.58 10.10
C GLN A 43 -0.25 -26.55 11.19
N MET A 44 0.95 -26.59 11.80
CA MET A 44 1.37 -25.58 12.80
C MET A 44 1.78 -24.24 12.18
N ASN A 45 2.12 -24.22 10.88
CA ASN A 45 2.45 -23.00 10.18
C ASN A 45 1.17 -22.42 9.52
N PRO A 46 0.77 -21.17 9.84
CA PRO A 46 -0.40 -20.52 9.24
C PRO A 46 -0.39 -20.49 7.70
N ASP A 47 0.79 -20.44 7.09
CA ASP A 47 0.94 -20.35 5.64
C ASP A 47 0.60 -21.66 4.93
N THR A 48 0.80 -22.80 5.61
CA THR A 48 0.53 -24.14 5.09
C THR A 48 -0.68 -24.82 5.71
N ALA A 49 -1.20 -24.30 6.83
CA ALA A 49 -2.37 -24.84 7.50
C ALA A 49 -3.63 -24.79 6.61
N THR A 50 -4.49 -25.79 6.74
CA THR A 50 -5.72 -25.97 5.96
C THR A 50 -6.90 -26.39 6.84
N GLY A 51 -8.12 -26.11 6.40
CA GLY A 51 -9.34 -26.52 7.10
C GLY A 51 -9.40 -26.04 8.56
N VAL A 52 -9.74 -26.93 9.49
CA VAL A 52 -9.97 -26.61 10.91
C VAL A 52 -8.73 -26.00 11.58
N TRP A 53 -7.53 -26.44 11.20
CA TRP A 53 -6.29 -25.86 11.73
C TRP A 53 -6.15 -24.40 11.33
N LEU A 54 -6.45 -24.05 10.07
CA LEU A 54 -6.44 -22.66 9.62
C LEU A 54 -7.50 -21.82 10.35
N ASP A 55 -8.66 -22.40 10.64
CA ASP A 55 -9.74 -21.76 11.41
C ASP A 55 -9.30 -21.46 12.85
N TRP A 56 -8.52 -22.34 13.49
CA TRP A 56 -7.92 -22.07 14.80
C TRP A 56 -6.90 -20.92 14.74
N HIS A 57 -6.07 -20.85 13.70
CA HIS A 57 -5.16 -19.72 13.52
C HIS A 57 -5.92 -18.40 13.34
N GLY A 58 -7.04 -18.41 12.60
CA GLY A 58 -7.89 -17.24 12.46
C GLY A 58 -8.59 -16.83 13.76
N ALA A 59 -9.02 -17.80 14.57
CA ALA A 59 -9.60 -17.53 15.88
C ALA A 59 -8.64 -16.80 16.82
N LEU A 60 -7.32 -17.07 16.75
CA LEU A 60 -6.30 -16.34 17.53
C LEU A 60 -6.25 -14.84 17.22
N VAL A 61 -6.59 -14.45 15.98
CA VAL A 61 -6.66 -13.05 15.54
C VAL A 61 -8.09 -12.52 15.43
N ASN A 62 -9.05 -13.24 16.03
CA ASN A 62 -10.48 -12.91 16.04
C ASN A 62 -11.10 -12.74 14.63
N VAL A 63 -10.67 -13.57 13.67
CA VAL A 63 -11.24 -13.63 12.32
C VAL A 63 -11.89 -14.99 12.11
N PHE A 64 -13.19 -15.01 11.87
CA PHE A 64 -13.95 -16.23 11.61
C PHE A 64 -14.23 -16.40 10.12
N ARG A 65 -14.17 -17.65 9.65
CA ARG A 65 -14.44 -17.99 8.26
C ARG A 65 -15.89 -17.68 7.90
N GLN A 66 -16.10 -17.04 6.76
CA GLN A 66 -17.45 -16.84 6.24
C GLN A 66 -18.01 -18.17 5.73
N THR A 67 -19.11 -18.61 6.33
CA THR A 67 -19.85 -19.80 5.90
C THR A 67 -20.67 -19.51 4.66
N ALA A 68 -20.99 -20.55 3.89
CA ALA A 68 -21.88 -20.40 2.75
C ALA A 68 -23.27 -19.95 3.23
N THR A 69 -23.83 -18.94 2.58
CA THR A 69 -25.18 -18.46 2.86
C THR A 69 -26.11 -18.89 1.73
N ARG A 70 -27.38 -19.15 2.08
CA ARG A 70 -28.40 -19.59 1.12
C ARG A 70 -28.95 -18.37 0.38
N SER A 71 -29.18 -18.50 -0.93
CA SER A 71 -29.91 -17.49 -1.70
C SER A 71 -31.35 -17.35 -1.20
N ARG A 72 -31.90 -16.15 -1.28
CA ARG A 72 -33.23 -15.79 -0.77
C ARG A 72 -34.03 -15.12 -1.88
N VAL A 73 -35.31 -15.44 -1.99
CA VAL A 73 -36.22 -14.82 -2.97
C VAL A 73 -37.57 -14.57 -2.34
N THR A 74 -38.19 -13.45 -2.68
CA THR A 74 -39.59 -13.19 -2.33
C THR A 74 -40.48 -13.79 -3.40
N ALA A 75 -41.24 -14.83 -3.03
CA ALA A 75 -42.15 -15.53 -3.90
C ALA A 75 -43.60 -15.15 -3.59
N THR A 76 -44.41 -14.96 -4.62
CA THR A 76 -45.85 -14.80 -4.56
C THR A 76 -46.52 -16.16 -4.80
N LEU A 77 -47.22 -16.65 -3.78
CA LEU A 77 -47.99 -17.88 -3.79
C LEU A 77 -49.46 -17.58 -4.09
N ARG A 78 -50.11 -18.42 -4.90
CA ARG A 78 -51.56 -18.32 -5.16
C ARG A 78 -52.24 -19.68 -5.11
N GLY A 79 -53.51 -19.68 -4.75
CA GLY A 79 -54.37 -20.86 -4.74
C GLY A 79 -55.63 -20.63 -3.91
N THR A 80 -56.21 -21.72 -3.41
CA THR A 80 -57.46 -21.70 -2.63
C THR A 80 -57.27 -20.97 -1.31
N ALA A 81 -58.12 -19.97 -1.05
CA ALA A 81 -58.07 -19.18 0.18
C ALA A 81 -58.25 -20.05 1.43
N GLY A 82 -57.45 -19.78 2.47
CA GLY A 82 -57.45 -20.54 3.72
C GLY A 82 -56.55 -21.79 3.71
N THR A 83 -55.91 -22.11 2.58
CA THR A 83 -54.90 -23.18 2.51
C THR A 83 -53.63 -22.75 3.25
N VAL A 84 -53.12 -23.61 4.14
CA VAL A 84 -51.87 -23.36 4.87
C VAL A 84 -50.71 -24.07 4.18
N VAL A 85 -49.77 -23.29 3.64
CA VAL A 85 -48.48 -23.77 3.13
C VAL A 85 -47.49 -23.72 4.29
N ARG A 86 -47.06 -24.88 4.78
CA ARG A 86 -46.15 -24.97 5.92
C ARG A 86 -44.72 -24.57 5.55
N ALA A 87 -43.93 -24.15 6.53
CA ALA A 87 -42.49 -24.00 6.43
C ALA A 87 -41.85 -25.29 5.89
N GLY A 88 -40.87 -25.14 5.00
CA GLY A 88 -40.22 -26.25 4.30
C GLY A 88 -40.93 -26.74 3.03
N SER A 89 -42.03 -26.08 2.61
CA SER A 89 -42.68 -26.39 1.33
C SER A 89 -41.82 -25.90 0.16
N ARG A 90 -41.63 -26.74 -0.87
CA ARG A 90 -40.64 -26.53 -1.93
C ARG A 90 -41.24 -26.12 -3.27
N ALA A 91 -40.57 -25.17 -3.92
CA ALA A 91 -40.75 -24.78 -5.31
C ALA A 91 -39.42 -24.86 -6.06
N ARG A 92 -39.44 -24.91 -7.39
CA ARG A 92 -38.27 -25.11 -8.23
C ARG A 92 -38.28 -24.17 -9.44
N THR A 93 -37.10 -23.79 -9.90
CA THR A 93 -36.89 -23.06 -11.16
C THR A 93 -36.79 -24.02 -12.35
N ALA A 94 -36.98 -23.52 -13.56
CA ALA A 94 -36.76 -24.34 -14.77
C ALA A 94 -35.33 -24.89 -14.91
N ALA A 95 -34.36 -24.28 -14.22
CA ALA A 95 -32.96 -24.71 -14.18
C ALA A 95 -32.70 -25.86 -13.19
N GLY A 96 -33.68 -26.23 -12.35
CA GLY A 96 -33.56 -27.31 -11.36
C GLY A 96 -33.32 -26.83 -9.91
N ASP A 97 -33.07 -25.53 -9.71
CA ASP A 97 -32.80 -24.97 -8.38
C ASP A 97 -34.06 -25.00 -7.51
N SER A 98 -33.96 -25.61 -6.34
CA SER A 98 -35.09 -25.74 -5.41
C SER A 98 -35.03 -24.69 -4.31
N PHE A 99 -36.17 -24.14 -3.92
CA PHE A 99 -36.35 -23.15 -2.87
C PHE A 99 -37.42 -23.64 -1.89
N GLU A 100 -37.29 -23.33 -0.60
CA GLU A 100 -38.24 -23.73 0.44
C GLU A 100 -38.75 -22.53 1.25
N THR A 101 -40.01 -22.57 1.68
CA THR A 101 -40.61 -21.54 2.54
C THR A 101 -39.97 -21.51 3.93
N VAL A 102 -39.69 -20.32 4.46
CA VAL A 102 -39.09 -20.15 5.80
C VAL A 102 -40.13 -20.25 6.92
N GLU A 103 -41.36 -19.85 6.63
CA GLU A 103 -42.46 -19.75 7.59
C GLU A 103 -43.76 -20.35 7.03
N ASP A 104 -44.71 -20.60 7.94
CA ASP A 104 -46.06 -21.01 7.57
C ASP A 104 -46.81 -19.81 6.98
N VAL A 105 -47.40 -19.99 5.79
CA VAL A 105 -48.20 -18.97 5.11
C VAL A 105 -49.59 -19.49 4.79
N THR A 106 -50.61 -18.69 5.10
CA THR A 106 -52.00 -18.96 4.72
C THR A 106 -52.33 -18.20 3.44
N LEU A 107 -52.79 -18.92 2.40
CA LEU A 107 -53.14 -18.33 1.12
C LEU A 107 -54.38 -17.43 1.23
N SER A 108 -54.31 -16.27 0.56
CA SER A 108 -55.41 -15.34 0.39
C SER A 108 -55.89 -15.30 -1.07
N PRO A 109 -57.10 -14.80 -1.35
CA PRO A 109 -57.63 -14.73 -2.72
C PRO A 109 -56.77 -13.90 -3.69
N SER A 110 -56.02 -12.92 -3.18
CA SER A 110 -55.12 -12.06 -3.97
C SER A 110 -53.72 -12.66 -4.19
N GLY A 111 -53.40 -13.77 -3.52
CA GLY A 111 -52.05 -14.28 -3.36
C GLY A 111 -51.31 -13.64 -2.17
N VAL A 112 -50.31 -14.36 -1.65
CA VAL A 112 -49.47 -13.95 -0.53
C VAL A 112 -48.01 -13.99 -0.93
N THR A 113 -47.24 -12.99 -0.50
CA THR A 113 -45.78 -12.97 -0.64
C THR A 113 -45.14 -13.64 0.56
N VAL A 114 -44.21 -14.56 0.32
CA VAL A 114 -43.41 -15.23 1.35
C VAL A 114 -41.94 -15.21 0.96
N GLU A 115 -41.05 -15.21 1.94
CA GLU A 115 -39.64 -15.46 1.70
C GLU A 115 -39.38 -16.97 1.50
N MET A 116 -38.73 -17.31 0.39
CA MET A 116 -38.24 -18.65 0.12
C MET A 116 -36.70 -18.66 0.05
N VAL A 117 -36.09 -19.70 0.58
CA VAL A 117 -34.62 -19.86 0.63
C VAL A 117 -34.19 -21.05 -0.23
N ALA A 118 -33.12 -20.91 -1.00
CA ALA A 118 -32.58 -21.97 -1.85
C ALA A 118 -32.25 -23.20 -0.99
N ALA A 119 -32.64 -24.41 -1.39
CA ALA A 119 -32.42 -25.66 -0.66
C ALA A 119 -30.94 -25.95 -0.38
N GLU A 120 -30.06 -25.56 -1.31
CA GLU A 120 -28.62 -25.72 -1.20
C GLU A 120 -27.93 -24.43 -0.72
N ASN A 121 -26.80 -24.59 -0.04
CA ASN A 121 -25.96 -23.47 0.38
C ASN A 121 -25.11 -22.98 -0.79
N GLY A 122 -24.98 -21.66 -0.95
CA GLY A 122 -24.14 -21.06 -1.98
C GLY A 122 -24.89 -20.09 -2.88
N PRO A 123 -24.18 -19.58 -3.91
CA PRO A 123 -24.71 -18.56 -4.80
C PRO A 123 -25.63 -19.18 -5.86
N VAL A 124 -26.92 -19.30 -5.54
CA VAL A 124 -27.96 -19.64 -6.52
C VAL A 124 -28.55 -18.36 -7.10
N GLN A 125 -28.37 -18.13 -8.40
CA GLN A 125 -28.92 -16.97 -9.10
C GLN A 125 -30.38 -17.22 -9.46
N ILE A 126 -31.25 -16.27 -9.13
CA ILE A 126 -32.67 -16.35 -9.48
C ILE A 126 -33.16 -15.03 -10.08
N ALA A 127 -33.53 -15.09 -11.36
CA ALA A 127 -34.10 -13.97 -12.09
C ALA A 127 -35.60 -13.81 -11.78
N ALA A 128 -36.16 -12.63 -12.07
CA ALA A 128 -37.59 -12.40 -11.97
C ALA A 128 -38.38 -13.41 -12.83
N GLY A 129 -39.44 -13.99 -12.27
CA GLY A 129 -40.31 -14.97 -12.91
C GLY A 129 -39.71 -16.37 -13.08
N ALA A 130 -38.50 -16.64 -12.59
CA ALA A 130 -37.83 -17.92 -12.78
C ALA A 130 -38.39 -19.04 -11.87
N LEU A 131 -38.96 -18.71 -10.71
CA LEU A 131 -39.61 -19.67 -9.82
C LEU A 131 -40.99 -19.99 -10.38
N SER A 132 -41.25 -21.24 -10.74
CA SER A 132 -42.48 -21.60 -11.49
C SER A 132 -43.04 -22.98 -11.20
N GLU A 133 -42.21 -23.94 -10.77
CA GLU A 133 -42.65 -25.32 -10.52
C GLU A 133 -42.87 -25.55 -9.03
N ILE A 134 -44.00 -26.17 -8.64
CA ILE A 134 -44.27 -26.57 -7.26
C ILE A 134 -43.79 -28.01 -7.08
N VAL A 135 -42.91 -28.24 -6.10
CA VAL A 135 -42.35 -29.58 -5.81
C VAL A 135 -43.10 -30.25 -4.67
N THR A 136 -43.39 -29.52 -3.58
CA THR A 136 -44.19 -30.05 -2.48
C THR A 136 -45.67 -29.84 -2.80
N VAL A 137 -46.37 -30.92 -3.16
CA VAL A 137 -47.80 -30.86 -3.47
C VAL A 137 -48.61 -30.58 -2.20
N VAL A 138 -49.13 -29.36 -2.08
CA VAL A 138 -50.08 -28.96 -1.04
C VAL A 138 -51.44 -28.77 -1.70
N ASN A 139 -52.46 -29.49 -1.23
CA ASN A 139 -53.81 -29.37 -1.79
C ASN A 139 -54.35 -27.95 -1.57
N GLY A 140 -54.62 -27.23 -2.66
CA GLY A 140 -55.00 -25.82 -2.64
C GLY A 140 -53.88 -24.82 -2.97
N TRP A 141 -52.63 -25.27 -3.18
CA TRP A 141 -51.55 -24.44 -3.73
C TRP A 141 -51.47 -24.64 -5.25
N GLU A 142 -51.72 -23.58 -6.02
CA GLU A 142 -51.89 -23.67 -7.48
C GLU A 142 -50.72 -23.09 -8.27
N SER A 143 -50.11 -21.98 -7.80
CA SER A 143 -48.97 -21.38 -8.49
C SER A 143 -48.00 -20.68 -7.55
N VAL A 144 -46.77 -20.55 -8.03
CA VAL A 144 -45.67 -19.83 -7.40
C VAL A 144 -44.96 -19.01 -8.47
N THR A 145 -44.65 -17.75 -8.14
CA THR A 145 -43.87 -16.87 -9.01
C THR A 145 -43.07 -15.89 -8.18
N ASN A 146 -42.00 -15.29 -8.72
CA ASN A 146 -41.25 -14.22 -8.06
C ASN A 146 -41.26 -12.96 -8.94
N VAL A 147 -41.66 -11.82 -8.37
CA VAL A 147 -41.79 -10.56 -9.13
C VAL A 147 -40.42 -9.93 -9.41
N SER A 148 -39.47 -10.10 -8.50
CA SER A 148 -38.10 -9.60 -8.62
C SER A 148 -37.09 -10.72 -8.55
N GLY A 149 -35.86 -10.43 -8.99
CA GLY A 149 -34.72 -11.31 -8.72
C GLY A 149 -34.47 -11.45 -7.21
N GLY A 150 -33.86 -12.56 -6.82
CA GLY A 150 -33.53 -12.87 -5.43
C GLY A 150 -32.16 -12.31 -5.01
N ALA A 151 -31.96 -12.25 -3.70
CA ALA A 151 -30.66 -12.00 -3.11
C ALA A 151 -29.81 -13.27 -3.18
N VAL A 152 -28.67 -13.17 -3.86
CA VAL A 152 -27.77 -14.30 -4.10
C VAL A 152 -26.99 -14.60 -2.82
N GLY A 153 -26.94 -15.87 -2.44
CA GLY A 153 -26.11 -16.36 -1.36
C GLY A 153 -24.61 -16.23 -1.65
N LEU A 154 -23.79 -16.49 -0.64
CA LEU A 154 -22.34 -16.49 -0.74
C LEU A 154 -21.82 -17.91 -0.70
N ALA A 155 -20.77 -18.18 -1.48
CA ALA A 155 -20.02 -19.42 -1.34
C ALA A 155 -19.21 -19.42 -0.03
N ALA A 156 -18.89 -20.60 0.48
CA ALA A 156 -17.99 -20.73 1.61
C ALA A 156 -16.62 -20.12 1.26
N GLN A 157 -16.03 -19.39 2.19
CA GLN A 157 -14.73 -18.77 1.97
C GLN A 157 -13.64 -19.83 1.81
N THR A 158 -12.86 -19.71 0.73
CA THR A 158 -11.72 -20.61 0.45
C THR A 158 -10.58 -20.42 1.46
N ASP A 159 -9.75 -21.45 1.67
CA ASP A 159 -8.56 -21.37 2.53
C ASP A 159 -7.60 -20.25 2.11
N VAL A 160 -7.42 -20.05 0.80
CA VAL A 160 -6.52 -19.00 0.27
C VAL A 160 -7.00 -17.61 0.65
N SER A 161 -8.28 -17.31 0.41
CA SER A 161 -8.84 -15.99 0.74
C SER A 161 -8.97 -15.79 2.25
N TYR A 162 -9.22 -16.84 3.02
CA TYR A 162 -9.26 -16.79 4.47
C TYR A 162 -7.88 -16.54 5.09
N ARG A 163 -6.83 -17.21 4.61
CA ARG A 163 -5.44 -16.95 5.03
C ARG A 163 -5.02 -15.51 4.80
N LEU A 164 -5.38 -14.95 3.64
CA LEU A 164 -5.13 -13.54 3.36
C LEU A 164 -5.88 -12.61 4.34
N ALA A 165 -7.10 -12.97 4.74
CA ALA A 165 -7.86 -12.23 5.74
C ALA A 165 -7.20 -12.28 7.14
N ILE A 166 -6.69 -13.45 7.55
CA ILE A 166 -5.91 -13.65 8.79
C ILE A 166 -4.66 -12.77 8.77
N ALA A 167 -3.85 -12.84 7.70
CA ALA A 167 -2.62 -12.04 7.57
C ALA A 167 -2.91 -10.54 7.65
N ARG A 168 -3.98 -10.08 6.99
CA ARG A 168 -4.43 -8.68 7.05
C ARG A 168 -4.90 -8.29 8.45
N ALA A 169 -5.58 -9.16 9.17
CA ALA A 169 -6.02 -8.88 10.54
C ALA A 169 -4.85 -8.82 11.51
N ALA A 170 -3.89 -9.75 11.40
CA ALA A 170 -2.66 -9.72 12.17
C ALA A 170 -1.88 -8.40 11.92
N ALA A 171 -1.77 -7.99 10.65
CA ALA A 171 -1.13 -6.72 10.29
C ALA A 171 -1.85 -5.49 10.88
N ARG A 172 -3.20 -5.49 10.90
CA ARG A 172 -3.98 -4.40 11.52
C ARG A 172 -3.83 -4.33 13.04
N ASN A 173 -3.58 -5.45 13.70
CA ASN A 173 -3.39 -5.48 15.15
C ASN A 173 -1.99 -5.01 15.56
N GLY A 174 -1.04 -4.87 14.62
CA GLY A 174 0.29 -4.36 14.89
C GLY A 174 0.25 -2.89 15.32
N MET A 175 1.03 -2.54 16.34
CA MET A 175 1.26 -1.16 16.76
C MET A 175 2.77 -0.89 16.85
N GLY A 176 3.15 0.38 16.68
CA GLY A 176 4.51 0.87 16.91
C GLY A 176 5.49 0.61 15.77
N ALA A 177 5.38 -0.50 15.05
CA ALA A 177 6.28 -0.83 13.94
C ALA A 177 5.92 -0.10 12.64
N VAL A 178 6.93 0.31 11.86
CA VAL A 178 6.77 0.92 10.52
C VAL A 178 5.87 0.07 9.61
N ALA A 179 6.04 -1.25 9.63
CA ALA A 179 5.25 -2.17 8.80
C ALA A 179 3.75 -2.11 9.14
N ALA A 180 3.41 -1.97 10.42
CA ALA A 180 2.02 -1.87 10.88
C ALA A 180 1.41 -0.52 10.47
N MET A 181 2.14 0.58 10.67
CA MET A 181 1.71 1.91 10.22
C MET A 181 1.52 1.95 8.70
N THR A 182 2.43 1.33 7.93
CA THR A 182 2.36 1.23 6.47
C THR A 182 1.11 0.46 6.04
N GLY A 183 0.85 -0.69 6.66
CA GLY A 183 -0.34 -1.50 6.38
C GLY A 183 -1.65 -0.77 6.71
N ALA A 184 -1.69 -0.05 7.82
CA ALA A 184 -2.84 0.75 8.23
C ALA A 184 -3.13 1.90 7.26
N VAL A 185 -2.09 2.60 6.79
CA VAL A 185 -2.20 3.69 5.83
C VAL A 185 -2.70 3.20 4.45
N ILE A 186 -2.20 2.05 3.98
CA ILE A 186 -2.70 1.41 2.75
C ILE A 186 -4.17 1.00 2.92
N ALA A 187 -4.54 0.40 4.05
CA ALA A 187 -5.93 0.04 4.35
C ALA A 187 -6.87 1.25 4.41
N ALA A 188 -6.35 2.42 4.79
CA ALA A 188 -7.07 3.69 4.79
C ALA A 188 -7.20 4.34 3.40
N GLY A 189 -6.72 3.67 2.34
CA GLY A 189 -6.90 4.08 0.94
C GLY A 189 -5.67 4.76 0.30
N ALA A 190 -4.50 4.69 0.93
CA ALA A 190 -3.26 5.11 0.27
C ALA A 190 -2.92 4.19 -0.90
N LEU A 191 -2.57 4.79 -2.03
CA LEU A 191 -2.02 4.11 -3.21
C LEU A 191 -0.53 3.81 -3.04
N GLU A 192 0.17 4.69 -2.35
CA GLU A 192 1.60 4.61 -2.09
C GLU A 192 1.89 5.31 -0.77
N THR A 193 2.75 4.70 0.05
CA THR A 193 3.16 5.25 1.34
C THR A 193 4.61 4.89 1.63
N GLN A 194 5.35 5.84 2.18
CA GLN A 194 6.68 5.63 2.73
C GLN A 194 6.74 6.25 4.12
N ILE A 195 7.15 5.45 5.09
CA ILE A 195 7.25 5.86 6.49
C ILE A 195 8.69 5.68 6.92
N VAL A 196 9.27 6.74 7.48
CA VAL A 196 10.63 6.76 8.02
C VAL A 196 10.53 7.04 9.51
N GLU A 197 11.18 6.20 10.30
CA GLU A 197 11.29 6.35 11.75
C GLU A 197 12.72 6.69 12.16
N ASN A 198 12.84 7.43 13.25
CA ASN A 198 14.09 7.66 13.95
C ASN A 198 14.08 6.83 15.24
N PRO A 199 14.85 5.72 15.33
CA PRO A 199 14.91 4.89 16.52
C PRO A 199 15.85 5.46 17.61
N ASP A 200 16.61 6.51 17.29
CA ASP A 200 17.65 7.03 18.17
C ASP A 200 17.10 8.04 19.19
N ASP A 201 17.79 8.14 20.33
CA ASP A 201 17.48 9.10 21.41
C ASP A 201 17.79 10.56 21.04
N GLU A 202 18.43 10.79 19.90
CA GLU A 202 18.76 12.13 19.38
C GLU A 202 17.96 12.46 18.13
N ALA A 203 17.81 13.76 17.85
CA ALA A 203 17.13 14.20 16.63
C ALA A 203 18.01 14.00 15.39
N VAL A 204 17.54 13.20 14.44
CA VAL A 204 18.20 13.00 13.14
C VAL A 204 17.81 14.12 12.18
N VAL A 205 18.80 14.81 11.64
CA VAL A 205 18.62 15.82 10.59
C VAL A 205 19.21 15.28 9.29
N THR A 206 18.35 15.08 8.29
CA THR A 206 18.75 14.71 6.93
C THR A 206 18.68 15.95 6.03
N ARG A 207 19.18 15.88 4.79
CA ARG A 207 19.01 16.95 3.80
C ARG A 207 17.54 17.33 3.54
N GLN A 208 16.62 16.37 3.70
CA GLN A 208 15.20 16.55 3.34
C GLN A 208 14.30 16.92 4.52
N PHE A 209 14.61 16.48 5.74
CA PHE A 209 13.75 16.66 6.92
C PHE A 209 14.52 16.53 8.25
N ARG A 210 13.93 17.03 9.33
CA ARG A 210 14.38 16.82 10.72
C ARG A 210 13.40 15.91 11.44
N LEU A 211 13.85 14.74 11.89
CA LEU A 211 13.10 13.89 12.80
C LEU A 211 13.56 14.18 14.24
N PRO A 212 12.63 14.44 15.17
CA PRO A 212 12.97 14.41 16.59
C PRO A 212 13.34 12.98 17.02
N SER A 213 13.93 12.88 18.21
CA SER A 213 14.13 11.59 18.90
C SER A 213 12.84 10.78 18.91
N HIS A 214 12.93 9.49 18.57
CA HIS A 214 11.78 8.58 18.45
C HIS A 214 10.67 9.06 17.51
N GLY A 215 10.96 9.97 16.59
CA GLY A 215 9.99 10.59 15.69
C GLY A 215 9.71 9.78 14.43
N VAL A 216 8.53 9.99 13.86
CA VAL A 216 8.13 9.34 12.60
C VAL A 216 7.64 10.39 11.60
N ILE A 217 8.01 10.19 10.33
CA ILE A 217 7.48 10.94 9.21
C ILE A 217 6.85 9.98 8.20
N ALA A 218 5.69 10.36 7.66
CA ALA A 218 4.97 9.59 6.66
C ALA A 218 4.71 10.45 5.42
N ALA A 219 5.03 9.91 4.26
CA ALA A 219 4.68 10.48 2.96
C ALA A 219 3.65 9.55 2.28
N VAL A 220 2.54 10.12 1.82
CA VAL A 220 1.36 9.35 1.40
C VAL A 220 0.71 9.92 0.14
N ARG A 221 0.36 9.04 -0.81
CA ARG A 221 -0.44 9.36 -2.02
C ARG A 221 -1.77 8.63 -1.95
N GLY A 222 -2.87 9.33 -2.24
CA GLY A 222 -4.21 8.75 -2.21
C GLY A 222 -4.80 8.66 -0.80
N GLY A 223 -6.08 8.29 -0.70
CA GLY A 223 -6.84 8.32 0.54
C GLY A 223 -7.22 9.73 0.99
N THR A 224 -8.14 9.85 1.94
CA THR A 224 -8.57 11.13 2.51
C THR A 224 -7.69 11.52 3.71
N ASP A 225 -7.46 12.83 3.93
CA ASP A 225 -6.56 13.28 5.01
C ASP A 225 -6.98 12.77 6.39
N THR A 226 -8.29 12.72 6.64
CA THR A 226 -8.86 12.24 7.90
C THR A 226 -8.67 10.75 8.13
N ALA A 227 -8.78 9.93 7.07
CA ALA A 227 -8.58 8.48 7.18
C ALA A 227 -7.10 8.14 7.44
N ILE A 228 -6.20 8.80 6.73
CA ILE A 228 -4.75 8.60 6.84
C ILE A 228 -4.23 9.09 8.19
N THR A 229 -4.68 10.25 8.65
CA THR A 229 -4.35 10.79 9.98
C THR A 229 -4.73 9.80 11.08
N ARG A 230 -5.98 9.29 11.06
CA ARG A 230 -6.46 8.33 12.05
C ARG A 230 -5.69 7.00 11.99
N ALA A 231 -5.32 6.55 10.79
CA ALA A 231 -4.54 5.33 10.62
C ALA A 231 -3.15 5.47 11.26
N LEU A 232 -2.45 6.58 11.00
CA LEU A 232 -1.15 6.86 11.61
C LEU A 232 -1.25 7.04 13.13
N GLU A 233 -2.21 7.83 13.61
CA GLU A 233 -2.39 8.06 15.05
C GLU A 233 -2.80 6.82 15.84
N GLY A 234 -3.61 5.93 15.24
CA GLY A 234 -4.06 4.71 15.89
C GLY A 234 -3.02 3.59 15.94
N HIS A 235 -2.01 3.61 15.06
CA HIS A 235 -1.01 2.55 14.96
C HIS A 235 0.40 3.00 15.38
N ARG A 236 0.66 4.30 15.51
CA ARG A 236 1.92 4.79 16.09
C ARG A 236 2.00 4.44 17.58
N GLY A 237 3.23 4.23 18.06
CA GLY A 237 3.49 4.08 19.49
C GLY A 237 3.03 5.32 20.26
N MET A 238 2.50 5.13 21.47
CA MET A 238 2.14 6.25 22.34
C MET A 238 3.37 7.11 22.62
N GLY A 239 3.23 8.44 22.48
CA GLY A 239 4.33 9.38 22.71
C GLY A 239 5.26 9.63 21.52
N VAL A 240 5.16 8.84 20.44
CA VAL A 240 5.90 9.06 19.19
C VAL A 240 5.43 10.37 18.55
N PRO A 241 6.31 11.38 18.37
CA PRO A 241 5.95 12.60 17.65
C PRO A 241 5.86 12.34 16.15
N LEU A 242 4.75 12.80 15.54
CA LEU A 242 4.58 12.80 14.08
C LEU A 242 5.10 14.10 13.50
N VAL A 243 5.98 14.01 12.52
CA VAL A 243 6.53 15.16 11.80
C VAL A 243 5.68 15.43 10.56
N THR A 244 5.23 16.68 10.42
CA THR A 244 4.23 17.09 9.42
C THR A 244 4.83 17.84 8.23
N ALA A 245 6.13 18.09 8.23
CA ALA A 245 6.78 18.96 7.23
C ALA A 245 8.07 18.35 6.66
N ILE A 246 8.10 18.22 5.34
CA ILE A 246 9.30 18.08 4.50
C ILE A 246 9.36 19.36 3.68
N ARG A 247 10.10 20.36 4.17
CA ARG A 247 11.03 21.18 3.39
C ARG A 247 11.48 22.43 4.13
N GLY A 248 12.81 22.52 4.22
CA GLY A 248 13.55 23.75 4.08
C GLY A 248 13.82 24.06 2.60
N GLY A 249 13.95 25.33 2.26
CA GLY A 249 14.48 25.73 0.95
C GLY A 249 15.99 25.52 0.91
N GLU A 250 16.50 25.07 -0.24
CA GLU A 250 17.94 25.11 -0.54
C GLU A 250 18.30 26.52 -1.00
N ALA A 251 19.36 27.10 -0.43
CA ALA A 251 19.96 28.35 -0.87
C ALA A 251 21.42 28.10 -1.25
N ASN A 252 21.88 28.72 -2.33
CA ASN A 252 23.27 28.64 -2.74
C ASN A 252 24.12 29.69 -1.97
N SER A 253 25.45 29.60 -2.08
CA SER A 253 26.39 30.54 -1.44
C SER A 253 26.24 32.00 -1.89
N THR A 254 25.68 32.21 -3.08
CA THR A 254 25.47 33.53 -3.67
C THR A 254 24.21 34.19 -3.09
N ASP A 255 23.15 33.41 -2.86
CA ASP A 255 21.89 33.85 -2.24
C ASP A 255 22.11 34.26 -0.78
N LEU A 256 22.97 33.54 -0.05
CA LEU A 256 23.32 33.92 1.32
C LEU A 256 24.29 35.09 1.40
N ALA A 257 25.14 35.29 0.39
CA ALA A 257 25.99 36.47 0.30
C ALA A 257 25.16 37.76 0.12
N ALA A 258 23.93 37.66 -0.38
CA ALA A 258 23.00 38.77 -0.54
C ALA A 258 22.30 39.19 0.77
N ILE A 259 22.39 38.40 1.85
CA ILE A 259 21.80 38.75 3.16
C ILE A 259 22.56 39.94 3.74
N SER A 260 21.91 41.10 3.86
CA SER A 260 22.45 42.28 4.54
C SER A 260 22.00 42.37 6.01
N ALA A 261 22.71 43.15 6.82
CA ALA A 261 22.28 43.46 8.19
C ALA A 261 20.92 44.18 8.15
N GLY A 262 20.03 43.87 9.10
CA GLY A 262 18.65 44.38 9.15
C GLY A 262 17.82 43.68 10.23
N SER A 263 16.59 44.17 10.46
CA SER A 263 15.65 43.56 11.43
C SER A 263 14.99 42.31 10.86
N VAL A 264 14.90 41.27 11.70
CA VAL A 264 14.25 40.01 11.34
C VAL A 264 12.86 40.00 11.92
N THR A 265 11.84 40.01 11.07
CA THR A 265 10.46 39.95 11.53
C THR A 265 9.80 38.62 11.12
N TRP A 266 8.96 38.06 12.00
CA TRP A 266 8.13 36.88 11.71
C TRP A 266 6.73 37.09 12.29
N ALA A 267 5.70 36.94 11.46
CA ALA A 267 4.30 37.11 11.86
C ALA A 267 4.01 38.42 12.64
N GLY A 268 4.75 39.49 12.34
CA GLY A 268 4.65 40.79 13.04
C GLY A 268 5.45 40.91 14.34
N VAL A 269 6.20 39.88 14.73
CA VAL A 269 7.14 39.89 15.87
C VAL A 269 8.55 40.19 15.35
N ASP A 270 9.22 41.16 15.97
CA ASP A 270 10.61 41.50 15.69
C ASP A 270 11.54 40.65 16.56
N TYR A 271 12.43 39.90 15.92
CA TYR A 271 13.44 39.03 16.53
C TYR A 271 14.79 39.76 16.70
N GLY A 272 14.83 41.06 16.43
CA GLY A 272 16.01 41.89 16.54
C GLY A 272 16.80 41.95 15.24
N SER A 273 17.93 42.66 15.31
CA SER A 273 18.81 42.87 14.17
C SER A 273 19.87 41.77 14.08
N ILE A 274 20.14 41.28 12.87
CA ILE A 274 21.26 40.36 12.63
C ILE A 274 22.54 41.18 12.49
N ASP A 275 23.51 40.95 13.36
CA ASP A 275 24.87 41.46 13.18
C ASP A 275 25.66 40.55 12.23
N LEU A 276 26.08 41.11 11.09
CA LEU A 276 26.89 40.43 10.06
C LEU A 276 28.30 41.03 9.95
N SER A 277 28.72 41.86 10.90
CA SER A 277 29.99 42.60 10.87
C SER A 277 31.23 41.70 10.82
N SER A 278 31.13 40.48 11.34
CA SER A 278 32.19 39.47 11.34
C SER A 278 32.01 38.39 10.25
N ALA A 279 30.96 38.47 9.44
CA ALA A 279 30.59 37.40 8.53
C ALA A 279 31.24 37.55 7.14
N THR A 280 32.25 36.73 6.87
CA THR A 280 33.09 36.79 5.66
C THR A 280 32.70 35.77 4.59
N SER A 281 31.93 34.75 4.97
CA SER A 281 31.42 33.69 4.10
C SER A 281 29.90 33.53 4.25
N GLY A 282 29.25 32.84 3.29
CA GLY A 282 27.84 32.46 3.44
C GLY A 282 27.60 31.57 4.68
N ALA A 283 28.62 30.84 5.14
CA ALA A 283 28.57 30.03 6.36
C ALA A 283 28.48 30.89 7.62
N ASP A 284 29.28 31.95 7.71
CA ASP A 284 29.22 32.89 8.84
C ASP A 284 27.86 33.59 8.90
N ARG A 285 27.30 33.94 7.72
CA ARG A 285 25.97 34.60 7.63
C ARG A 285 24.83 33.67 8.01
N ALA A 286 24.88 32.40 7.63
CA ALA A 286 23.90 31.39 8.06
C ALA A 286 24.00 31.08 9.56
N ALA A 287 25.21 31.07 10.14
CA ALA A 287 25.42 30.91 11.57
C ALA A 287 24.87 32.12 12.36
N ALA A 288 25.09 33.34 11.86
CA ALA A 288 24.52 34.56 12.44
C ALA A 288 22.98 34.56 12.38
N LEU A 289 22.39 34.13 11.25
CA LEU A 289 20.93 33.99 11.09
C LEU A 289 20.35 32.95 12.06
N THR A 290 21.01 31.80 12.22
CA THR A 290 20.60 30.75 13.18
C THR A 290 20.63 31.27 14.61
N SER A 291 21.62 32.10 14.93
CA SER A 291 21.80 32.67 16.27
C SER A 291 20.77 33.76 16.56
N ALA A 292 20.47 34.63 15.60
CA ALA A 292 19.44 35.66 15.72
C ALA A 292 18.02 35.07 15.87
N MET A 293 17.79 33.88 15.29
CA MET A 293 16.52 33.16 15.39
C MET A 293 16.47 32.15 16.55
N ALA A 294 17.45 32.17 17.48
CA ALA A 294 17.49 31.25 18.60
C ALA A 294 16.20 31.35 19.46
N GLY A 295 15.52 30.21 19.66
CA GLY A 295 14.24 30.13 20.39
C GLY A 295 12.97 30.16 19.51
N SER A 296 13.08 30.48 18.22
CA SER A 296 11.96 30.42 17.27
C SER A 296 11.63 29.00 16.76
N GLY A 297 12.52 28.03 17.01
CA GLY A 297 12.44 26.68 16.46
C GLY A 297 12.96 26.54 15.02
N VAL A 298 13.51 27.61 14.42
CA VAL A 298 14.17 27.59 13.11
C VAL A 298 15.63 27.16 13.26
N THR A 299 16.13 26.28 12.37
CA THR A 299 17.54 25.85 12.39
C THR A 299 18.09 25.82 10.96
N VAL A 300 19.18 26.55 10.70
CA VAL A 300 19.89 26.49 9.41
C VAL A 300 21.11 25.59 9.58
N ARG A 301 21.29 24.59 8.70
CA ARG A 301 22.42 23.65 8.77
C ARG A 301 23.12 23.52 7.41
N PHE A 302 24.40 23.14 7.46
CA PHE A 302 25.31 23.05 6.31
C PHE A 302 25.43 21.61 5.82
N PHE A 303 25.39 21.42 4.49
CA PHE A 303 25.73 20.15 3.85
C PHE A 303 26.50 20.43 2.55
N ASP A 304 27.74 19.92 2.45
CA ASP A 304 28.57 19.87 1.21
C ASP A 304 28.45 21.11 0.29
N ASP A 305 28.93 22.27 0.76
CA ASP A 305 28.94 23.57 0.04
C ASP A 305 27.56 24.13 -0.38
N ARG A 306 26.45 23.55 0.10
CA ARG A 306 25.08 24.04 -0.08
C ARG A 306 24.40 24.34 1.25
N TYR A 307 23.52 25.33 1.25
CA TYR A 307 22.85 25.79 2.46
C TYR A 307 21.39 25.32 2.48
N VAL A 308 20.96 24.69 3.57
CA VAL A 308 19.57 24.24 3.72
C VAL A 308 19.00 24.87 4.98
N ALA A 309 18.01 25.75 4.82
CA ALA A 309 17.33 26.40 5.93
C ALA A 309 16.10 25.58 6.33
N MET A 310 16.13 24.89 7.47
CA MET A 310 15.01 24.09 7.95
C MET A 310 14.11 24.90 8.89
N PHE A 311 12.86 25.09 8.47
CA PHE A 311 11.83 25.76 9.26
C PHE A 311 10.96 24.72 9.95
N THR A 312 10.92 24.72 11.29
CA THR A 312 9.92 23.95 12.03
C THR A 312 8.56 24.62 11.85
N TRP A 313 7.54 23.85 11.44
CA TRP A 313 6.22 24.32 11.02
C TRP A 313 5.62 25.38 11.94
N ARG A 314 5.69 26.65 11.52
CA ARG A 314 4.66 27.66 11.78
C ARG A 314 4.51 28.53 10.51
N PRO A 315 3.30 28.76 10.01
CA PRO A 315 3.09 29.47 8.74
C PRO A 315 3.65 30.91 8.77
N ASN A 316 4.09 31.40 7.60
CA ASN A 316 4.45 32.80 7.29
C ASN A 316 5.75 33.37 7.90
N VAL A 317 6.92 32.91 7.42
CA VAL A 317 8.21 33.61 7.60
C VAL A 317 8.50 34.50 6.40
N ALA A 318 8.62 35.81 6.63
CA ALA A 318 9.02 36.80 5.63
C ALA A 318 10.26 37.53 6.16
N LEU A 319 11.41 37.33 5.51
CA LEU A 319 12.62 38.12 5.78
C LEU A 319 12.52 39.42 4.98
N THR A 320 12.48 40.57 5.67
CA THR A 320 12.43 41.88 5.02
C THR A 320 13.83 42.48 5.01
N PHE A 321 14.33 42.86 3.84
CA PHE A 321 15.65 43.49 3.68
C PHE A 321 15.49 45.00 3.45
N ASP A 322 16.41 45.81 3.99
CA ASP A 322 16.34 47.29 3.99
C ASP A 322 16.37 47.96 2.60
N SER A 323 16.59 47.21 1.53
CA SER A 323 16.55 47.75 0.15
C SER A 323 15.12 47.94 -0.40
N GLY A 324 14.08 47.76 0.43
CA GLY A 324 12.68 47.77 -0.03
C GLY A 324 12.35 46.63 -1.01
N THR A 325 13.28 45.72 -1.23
CA THR A 325 13.09 44.54 -2.05
C THR A 325 12.64 43.42 -1.11
N THR A 326 11.36 43.08 -1.16
CA THR A 326 10.88 41.82 -0.58
C THR A 326 11.44 40.71 -1.48
N ALA A 327 12.65 40.24 -1.19
CA ALA A 327 13.01 38.92 -1.68
C ALA A 327 12.04 37.99 -0.94
N THR A 328 11.14 37.33 -1.67
CA THR A 328 10.54 36.08 -1.21
C THR A 328 11.70 35.10 -1.06
N ALA A 329 12.44 35.25 0.04
CA ALA A 329 13.56 34.41 0.34
C ALA A 329 13.00 33.01 0.50
N PHE A 330 13.66 32.09 -0.18
CA PHE A 330 13.38 30.66 -0.26
C PHE A 330 12.19 30.39 -1.16
N GLY A 331 12.38 29.50 -2.16
CA GLY A 331 11.34 28.93 -3.03
C GLY A 331 10.32 28.08 -2.26
N LEU A 332 9.78 28.63 -1.17
CA LEU A 332 8.52 28.26 -0.57
C LEU A 332 7.46 28.75 -1.56
N ASP A 333 7.15 27.92 -2.55
CA ASP A 333 5.95 28.12 -3.34
C ASP A 333 4.78 28.24 -2.33
N PRO A 334 4.08 29.38 -2.24
CA PRO A 334 2.95 29.51 -1.34
C PRO A 334 1.84 28.51 -1.70
N ALA A 335 1.78 27.98 -2.92
CA ALA A 335 0.91 26.85 -3.27
C ALA A 335 1.40 25.51 -2.69
N ALA A 336 2.69 25.39 -2.38
CA ALA A 336 3.24 24.26 -1.63
C ALA A 336 2.80 24.26 -0.15
N ALA A 337 2.32 25.39 0.39
CA ALA A 337 1.85 25.52 1.77
C ALA A 337 0.35 25.20 1.97
N VAL A 338 -0.42 24.95 0.91
CA VAL A 338 -1.91 24.89 1.00
C VAL A 338 -2.48 23.46 1.19
N GLY A 339 -1.64 22.42 1.34
CA GLY A 339 -2.09 21.07 0.97
C GLY A 339 -2.13 19.93 2.01
N SER A 340 -1.81 20.10 3.30
CA SER A 340 -2.04 18.99 4.25
C SER A 340 -2.37 19.50 5.66
N PRO A 341 -3.64 19.42 6.10
CA PRO A 341 -4.02 19.66 7.49
C PRO A 341 -3.74 18.45 8.41
N GLY A 342 -3.06 17.40 7.92
CA GLY A 342 -2.81 16.16 8.66
C GLY A 342 -1.33 15.97 9.06
N PRO A 343 -1.01 15.00 9.95
CA PRO A 343 0.33 14.80 10.51
C PRO A 343 1.29 14.07 9.57
N PHE A 344 1.12 14.23 8.25
CA PHE A 344 1.84 13.52 7.21
C PHE A 344 1.93 14.38 5.95
N VAL A 345 2.88 14.05 5.08
CA VAL A 345 3.14 14.80 3.86
C VAL A 345 2.49 14.13 2.66
N ARG A 346 1.87 14.95 1.79
CA ARG A 346 1.28 14.47 0.53
C ARG A 346 2.35 14.38 -0.55
N HIS A 347 2.46 13.24 -1.22
CA HIS A 347 3.33 13.12 -2.40
C HIS A 347 2.87 14.08 -3.48
N ARG A 348 3.82 14.81 -4.06
CA ARG A 348 3.61 15.69 -5.22
C ARG A 348 4.42 15.20 -6.41
N ASP A 349 3.91 15.44 -7.60
CA ASP A 349 4.68 15.22 -8.82
C ASP A 349 5.58 16.43 -9.05
N ARG A 350 6.89 16.18 -9.16
CA ARG A 350 7.86 17.20 -9.59
C ARG A 350 8.41 16.81 -10.95
N PRO A 351 8.30 17.69 -11.96
CA PRO A 351 8.89 17.40 -13.27
C PRO A 351 10.42 17.49 -13.19
N LEU A 352 11.11 16.46 -13.71
CA LEU A 352 12.54 16.53 -14.04
C LEU A 352 12.74 16.95 -15.49
N THR A 353 13.95 17.43 -15.77
CA THR A 353 14.46 17.59 -17.13
C THR A 353 15.67 16.67 -17.31
N LEU A 354 15.71 15.92 -18.41
CA LEU A 354 16.84 15.06 -18.74
C LEU A 354 17.50 15.56 -20.03
N VAL A 355 18.82 15.67 -20.00
CA VAL A 355 19.63 15.97 -21.20
C VAL A 355 20.53 14.77 -21.51
N LEU A 356 20.37 14.25 -22.72
CA LEU A 356 21.05 13.04 -23.18
C LEU A 356 21.74 13.29 -24.52
N ALA A 357 23.01 12.88 -24.65
CA ALA A 357 23.70 12.82 -25.94
C ALA A 357 23.97 11.37 -26.36
N VAL A 358 23.45 10.97 -27.52
CA VAL A 358 23.52 9.59 -28.04
C VAL A 358 24.16 9.58 -29.42
N THR A 359 25.09 8.65 -29.65
CA THR A 359 25.60 8.34 -31.00
C THR A 359 24.82 7.19 -31.61
N LYS A 360 24.39 7.35 -32.87
CA LYS A 360 23.73 6.27 -33.62
C LYS A 360 24.74 5.21 -34.08
N GLN A 361 24.44 3.95 -33.83
CA GLN A 361 25.20 2.82 -34.36
C GLN A 361 24.36 2.00 -35.35
N VAL A 362 25.01 1.06 -36.04
CA VAL A 362 24.36 0.15 -36.99
C VAL A 362 23.23 -0.61 -36.28
N GLY A 363 22.02 -0.56 -36.84
CA GLY A 363 20.84 -1.20 -36.25
C GLY A 363 19.94 -0.27 -35.41
N PHE A 364 20.17 1.04 -35.40
CA PHE A 364 19.27 2.00 -34.73
C PHE A 364 17.89 2.05 -35.41
N PRO A 365 16.79 1.76 -34.70
CA PRO A 365 15.44 1.74 -35.28
C PRO A 365 14.91 3.14 -35.60
N ALA A 366 13.99 3.24 -36.56
CA ALA A 366 13.36 4.51 -36.95
C ALA A 366 12.63 5.21 -35.78
N ASP A 367 12.01 4.44 -34.89
CA ASP A 367 11.36 4.91 -33.66
C ASP A 367 12.30 4.94 -32.43
N GLY A 368 13.62 4.80 -32.63
CA GLY A 368 14.58 4.66 -31.53
C GLY A 368 14.56 5.81 -30.52
N LEU A 369 14.26 7.03 -30.95
CA LEU A 369 14.10 8.18 -30.05
C LEU A 369 12.92 8.04 -29.08
N ASN A 370 11.78 7.56 -29.58
CA ASN A 370 10.59 7.35 -28.76
C ASN A 370 10.79 6.14 -27.82
N LEU A 371 11.54 5.13 -28.26
CA LEU A 371 11.93 4.01 -27.42
C LEU A 371 12.84 4.45 -26.27
N ILE A 372 13.82 5.32 -26.52
CA ILE A 372 14.68 5.89 -25.49
C ILE A 372 13.84 6.71 -24.50
N ARG A 373 13.00 7.63 -24.98
CA ARG A 373 12.11 8.44 -24.12
C ARG A 373 11.25 7.56 -23.21
N ARG A 374 10.60 6.53 -23.77
CA ARG A 374 9.76 5.61 -22.99
C ARG A 374 10.57 4.80 -21.98
N ALA A 375 11.75 4.32 -22.36
CA ALA A 375 12.60 3.53 -21.48
C ALA A 375 13.07 4.33 -20.26
N VAL A 376 13.51 5.57 -20.49
CA VAL A 376 13.94 6.48 -19.42
C VAL A 376 12.77 6.91 -18.54
N THR A 377 11.63 7.34 -19.12
CA THR A 377 10.44 7.72 -18.34
C THR A 377 9.97 6.57 -17.46
N ALA A 378 9.97 5.33 -17.95
CA ALA A 378 9.56 4.17 -17.16
C ALA A 378 10.47 3.92 -15.94
N VAL A 379 11.79 4.16 -16.05
CA VAL A 379 12.72 4.01 -14.92
C VAL A 379 12.56 5.13 -13.90
N VAL A 380 12.43 6.38 -14.36
CA VAL A 380 12.23 7.54 -13.46
C VAL A 380 10.90 7.41 -12.73
N ASP A 381 9.83 7.05 -13.42
CA ASP A 381 8.55 6.83 -12.78
C ASP A 381 8.69 5.67 -11.78
N GLY A 382 9.23 4.51 -12.16
CA GLY A 382 9.35 3.34 -11.28
C GLY A 382 10.34 3.46 -10.11
N TYR A 383 11.03 4.61 -9.94
CA TYR A 383 12.10 4.74 -8.95
C TYR A 383 11.56 4.82 -7.51
N PRO A 384 12.20 4.16 -6.53
CA PRO A 384 11.76 4.20 -5.15
C PRO A 384 11.83 5.62 -4.57
N LEU A 385 10.81 5.97 -3.79
CA LEU A 385 10.73 7.26 -3.08
C LEU A 385 11.82 7.36 -2.00
N GLY A 386 12.31 8.58 -1.75
CA GLY A 386 13.37 8.84 -0.76
C GLY A 386 14.76 8.30 -1.14
N ALA A 387 14.92 7.67 -2.30
CA ALA A 387 16.20 7.22 -2.82
C ALA A 387 16.88 8.32 -3.66
N GLN A 388 18.15 8.14 -3.99
CA GLN A 388 18.87 9.04 -4.90
C GLN A 388 18.84 8.45 -6.32
N LEU A 389 18.36 9.23 -7.29
CA LEU A 389 18.39 8.85 -8.70
C LEU A 389 19.74 9.25 -9.29
N TRP A 390 20.55 8.27 -9.68
CA TRP A 390 21.81 8.55 -10.36
C TRP A 390 21.62 8.54 -11.87
N ALA A 391 22.38 9.40 -12.56
CA ALA A 391 22.43 9.38 -14.01
C ALA A 391 22.79 7.97 -14.55
N ASN A 392 23.71 7.26 -13.88
CA ASN A 392 24.11 5.91 -14.26
C ASN A 392 22.97 4.88 -14.22
N ASP A 393 21.95 5.06 -13.37
CA ASP A 393 20.81 4.13 -13.29
C ASP A 393 19.95 4.19 -14.56
N LEU A 394 20.00 5.32 -15.27
CA LEU A 394 19.31 5.53 -16.54
C LEU A 394 20.11 4.98 -17.74
N LEU A 395 21.42 4.75 -17.60
CA LEU A 395 22.28 4.30 -18.68
C LEU A 395 21.83 2.95 -19.25
N ALA A 396 21.57 1.98 -18.36
CA ALA A 396 21.10 0.65 -18.76
C ALA A 396 19.76 0.69 -19.51
N ALA A 397 18.89 1.64 -19.19
CA ALA A 397 17.61 1.81 -19.87
C ALA A 397 17.77 2.33 -21.30
N VAL A 398 18.73 3.24 -21.52
CA VAL A 398 19.05 3.81 -22.83
C VAL A 398 19.77 2.79 -23.73
N GLU A 399 20.70 2.02 -23.17
CA GLU A 399 21.46 0.99 -23.91
C GLU A 399 20.64 -0.26 -24.23
N ARG A 400 19.47 -0.42 -23.61
CA ARG A 400 18.51 -1.48 -23.97
C ARG A 400 17.90 -1.27 -25.35
N VAL A 401 17.97 -0.05 -25.90
CA VAL A 401 17.53 0.24 -27.27
C VAL A 401 18.62 -0.19 -28.25
N PRO A 402 18.33 -1.02 -29.26
CA PRO A 402 19.34 -1.50 -30.19
C PRO A 402 19.98 -0.35 -30.98
N GLY A 403 21.30 -0.41 -31.16
CA GLY A 403 22.06 0.56 -31.97
C GLY A 403 22.28 1.93 -31.31
N THR A 404 22.20 2.03 -29.97
CA THR A 404 22.53 3.25 -29.21
C THR A 404 23.87 3.14 -28.51
N ARG A 405 24.64 4.23 -28.50
CA ARG A 405 25.78 4.41 -27.60
C ARG A 405 25.67 5.76 -26.92
N VAL A 406 25.64 5.78 -25.59
CA VAL A 406 25.56 7.01 -24.82
C VAL A 406 26.94 7.67 -24.77
N THR A 407 27.01 8.97 -25.07
CA THR A 407 28.27 9.74 -25.07
C THR A 407 28.35 10.67 -23.87
N SER A 408 27.20 11.22 -23.45
CA SER A 408 27.05 11.90 -22.16
C SER A 408 25.60 11.79 -21.69
N LEU A 409 25.44 11.80 -20.36
CA LEU A 409 24.15 11.70 -19.68
C LEU A 409 24.19 12.58 -18.43
N SER A 410 23.34 13.59 -18.38
CA SER A 410 23.15 14.44 -17.21
C SER A 410 21.66 14.56 -16.87
N VAL A 411 21.37 14.57 -15.57
CA VAL A 411 20.04 14.91 -15.06
C VAL A 411 20.07 16.38 -14.70
N GLN A 412 19.08 17.16 -15.13
CA GLN A 412 18.97 18.57 -14.79
C GLN A 412 17.87 18.80 -13.75
N HIS A 413 18.23 19.49 -12.68
CA HIS A 413 17.30 20.05 -11.70
C HIS A 413 17.66 21.53 -11.48
N ASP A 414 16.68 22.43 -11.55
CA ASP A 414 16.83 23.88 -11.41
C ASP A 414 17.95 24.50 -12.29
N SER A 415 18.03 24.06 -13.54
CA SER A 415 18.97 24.55 -14.57
C SER A 415 20.45 24.23 -14.34
N ALA A 416 20.78 23.32 -13.41
CA ALA A 416 22.14 22.81 -13.21
C ALA A 416 22.26 21.35 -13.70
N ASP A 417 23.34 21.03 -14.41
CA ASP A 417 23.72 19.65 -14.73
C ASP A 417 24.27 18.97 -13.47
N VAL A 418 23.62 17.88 -13.04
CA VAL A 418 24.03 17.09 -11.88
C VAL A 418 24.12 15.60 -12.22
N SER A 419 25.08 14.92 -11.58
CA SER A 419 25.31 13.48 -11.73
C SER A 419 24.28 12.62 -11.00
N GLY A 420 23.54 13.23 -10.06
CA GLY A 420 22.46 12.59 -9.32
C GLY A 420 21.52 13.64 -8.75
N VAL A 421 20.24 13.28 -8.62
CA VAL A 421 19.21 14.12 -8.02
C VAL A 421 18.54 13.35 -6.89
N ASP A 422 18.49 13.95 -5.71
CA ASP A 422 17.81 13.36 -4.55
C ASP A 422 16.29 13.31 -4.84
N VAL A 423 15.66 12.15 -4.69
CA VAL A 423 14.19 12.04 -4.77
C VAL A 423 13.64 12.48 -3.41
N PRO A 424 12.91 13.61 -3.32
CA PRO A 424 12.36 14.06 -2.05
C PRO A 424 11.38 13.01 -1.51
N LEU A 425 11.41 12.74 -0.21
CA LEU A 425 10.41 11.86 0.42
C LEU A 425 8.97 12.35 0.16
N ASP A 426 8.76 13.66 -0.07
CA ASP A 426 7.46 14.26 -0.40
C ASP A 426 7.17 14.44 -1.89
N ALA A 427 8.06 14.02 -2.79
CA ALA A 427 7.83 14.18 -4.22
C ALA A 427 8.38 13.03 -5.05
N ARG A 428 7.60 12.63 -6.05
CA ARG A 428 8.06 11.73 -7.10
C ARG A 428 8.59 12.58 -8.24
N TRP A 429 9.75 12.20 -8.76
CA TRP A 429 10.18 12.74 -10.04
C TRP A 429 9.33 12.13 -11.14
N THR A 430 8.71 12.99 -11.93
CA THR A 430 8.04 12.60 -13.16
C THR A 430 8.88 13.12 -14.32
N LEU A 431 9.02 12.33 -15.38
CA LEU A 431 9.73 12.76 -16.57
C LEU A 431 8.76 12.84 -17.75
N PRO A 432 8.06 13.98 -17.93
CA PRO A 432 7.25 14.21 -19.11
C PRO A 432 8.11 13.99 -20.36
N ALA A 433 7.56 13.34 -21.38
CA ALA A 433 8.31 13.07 -22.62
C ALA A 433 8.86 14.35 -23.30
N ALA A 434 8.21 15.50 -23.05
CA ALA A 434 8.64 16.82 -23.51
C ALA A 434 9.90 17.35 -22.80
N ASN A 435 10.20 16.86 -21.58
CA ASN A 435 11.35 17.28 -20.78
C ASN A 435 12.58 16.40 -21.02
N VAL A 436 12.56 15.55 -22.05
CA VAL A 436 13.69 14.71 -22.46
C VAL A 436 14.31 15.27 -23.73
N THR A 437 15.41 16.00 -23.54
CA THR A 437 16.20 16.56 -24.63
C THR A 437 17.26 15.55 -25.06
N ILE A 438 17.17 15.09 -26.32
CA ILE A 438 18.10 14.12 -26.89
C ILE A 438 18.86 14.78 -28.04
N THR A 439 20.17 14.93 -27.89
CA THR A 439 21.08 15.33 -28.96
C THR A 439 21.64 14.06 -29.60
N ILE A 440 21.46 13.92 -30.92
CA ILE A 440 22.03 12.78 -31.67
C ILE A 440 23.26 13.25 -32.43
N THR A 441 24.34 12.47 -32.33
CA THR A 441 25.52 12.61 -33.21
C THR A 441 25.68 11.40 -34.11
#